data_AF-A0A3L7QAS9-F1
#
_entry.id   AF-A0A3L7QAS9-F1
#
_cell.length_a   1.000
_cell.length_b   1.000
_cell.length_c   1.000
_cell.angle_alpha   90.00
_cell.angle_beta   90.00
_cell.angle_gamma   90.00
#
_symmetry.space_group_name_H-M   'P 1'
#
loop_
_entity.id
_entity.type
_entity.pdbx_description
1 polymer ?
#
loop_
_entity_poly.entity_id
_entity_poly.type
_entity_poly.pdbx_seq_one_letter_code
_entity_poly.pdbx_strand_id
1 'polypeptide(L)'
;MTTEPNTIKQGAVVSNIRDVSVDVWFEPWGMNHMLAAGGSFELEIESEIEGQIEIVESNDSIAVYSFPTSTIKIFRNGSLIDDLNVKFPVAAMPNNMSTKEMIGFLFGGPGLPRPSQDDM
;
A
#
# COMPACT_ATOMS: atom_id res chain seq x y z
N MET A 1 -13.97 -29.04 13.62
CA MET A 1 -14.35 -27.62 13.81
C MET A 1 -13.29 -26.81 13.09
N THR A 2 -13.62 -26.27 11.92
CA THR A 2 -12.75 -25.31 11.22
C THR A 2 -12.95 -23.98 11.90
N THR A 3 -11.97 -23.54 12.69
CA THR A 3 -11.92 -22.16 13.18
C THR A 3 -11.76 -21.26 11.96
N GLU A 4 -12.73 -20.36 11.74
CA GLU A 4 -12.58 -19.23 10.81
C GLU A 4 -11.21 -18.57 11.07
N PRO A 5 -10.40 -18.29 10.03
CA PRO A 5 -9.14 -17.60 10.24
C PRO A 5 -9.42 -16.24 10.87
N ASN A 6 -8.72 -15.96 11.97
CA ASN A 6 -8.88 -14.73 12.72
C ASN A 6 -8.52 -13.55 11.80
N THR A 7 -9.53 -12.78 11.37
CA THR A 7 -9.33 -11.65 10.47
C THR A 7 -9.26 -10.37 11.29
N ILE A 8 -8.13 -9.68 11.20
CA ILE A 8 -7.92 -8.36 11.81
C ILE A 8 -8.33 -7.31 10.80
N LYS A 9 -9.12 -6.32 11.24
CA LYS A 9 -9.56 -5.19 10.41
C LYS A 9 -9.01 -3.88 10.95
N GLN A 10 -8.54 -3.02 10.06
CA GLN A 10 -8.03 -1.69 10.36
C GLN A 10 -8.57 -0.69 9.34
N GLY A 11 -8.71 0.56 9.76
CA GLY A 11 -9.08 1.67 8.87
C GLY A 11 -7.98 2.72 8.84
N ALA A 12 -7.79 3.36 7.69
CA ALA A 12 -6.88 4.49 7.56
C ALA A 12 -7.39 5.51 6.54
N VAL A 13 -6.80 6.71 6.57
CA VAL A 13 -7.12 7.79 5.63
C VAL A 13 -5.83 8.32 5.02
N VAL A 14 -5.81 8.45 3.70
CA VAL A 14 -4.73 9.10 2.94
C VAL A 14 -5.27 10.42 2.41
N SER A 15 -4.66 11.53 2.80
CA SER A 15 -5.14 12.87 2.42
C SER A 15 -4.10 13.58 1.57
N ASN A 16 -4.54 14.20 0.48
CA ASN A 16 -3.71 15.11 -0.28
C ASN A 16 -3.97 16.54 0.19
N ILE A 17 -3.11 17.06 1.07
CA ILE A 17 -3.22 18.43 1.60
C ILE A 17 -2.68 19.50 0.63
N ARG A 18 -2.21 19.11 -0.55
CA ARG A 18 -1.64 20.00 -1.56
C ARG A 18 -2.75 20.65 -2.40
N ASP A 19 -2.39 21.70 -3.12
CA ASP A 19 -3.23 22.42 -4.09
C ASP A 19 -3.18 21.82 -5.51
N VAL A 20 -2.39 20.75 -5.69
CA VAL A 20 -2.27 19.98 -6.94
C VAL A 20 -2.61 18.52 -6.71
N SER A 21 -3.06 17.83 -7.77
CA SER A 21 -3.25 16.38 -7.73
C SER A 21 -1.92 15.65 -7.62
N VAL A 22 -1.92 14.50 -6.93
CA VAL A 22 -0.74 13.63 -6.78
C VAL A 22 -1.10 12.18 -7.06
N ASP A 23 -0.10 11.40 -7.46
CA ASP A 23 -0.25 9.95 -7.48
C ASP A 23 -0.14 9.37 -6.07
N VAL A 24 -1.06 8.46 -5.73
CA VAL A 24 -0.97 7.64 -4.52
C VAL A 24 -0.62 6.23 -4.93
N TRP A 25 0.58 5.78 -4.61
CA TRP A 25 1.07 4.43 -4.87
C TRP A 25 0.72 3.49 -3.73
N PHE A 26 0.21 2.31 -4.07
CA PHE A 26 -0.13 1.25 -3.13
C PHE A 26 0.82 0.07 -3.31
N GLU A 27 1.69 -0.10 -2.34
CA GLU A 27 2.74 -1.12 -2.33
C GLU A 27 2.38 -2.26 -1.38
N PRO A 28 2.66 -3.52 -1.76
CA PRO A 28 3.59 -3.95 -2.80
C PRO A 28 2.96 -4.23 -4.18
N TRP A 29 1.73 -3.77 -4.43
CA TRP A 29 1.03 -4.06 -5.68
C TRP A 29 1.53 -3.24 -6.88
N GLY A 30 2.28 -2.16 -6.65
CA GLY A 30 2.73 -1.25 -7.71
C GLY A 30 1.56 -0.59 -8.46
N MET A 31 0.41 -0.42 -7.80
CA MET A 31 -0.79 0.20 -8.37
C MET A 31 -0.91 1.64 -7.86
N ASN A 32 -1.25 2.60 -8.72
CA ASN A 32 -1.50 3.97 -8.31
C ASN A 32 -2.91 4.45 -8.61
N HIS A 33 -3.36 5.40 -7.79
CA HIS A 33 -4.58 6.17 -8.03
C HIS A 33 -4.28 7.66 -7.87
N MET A 34 -4.69 8.46 -8.86
CA MET A 34 -4.60 9.92 -8.79
C MET A 34 -5.51 10.46 -7.69
N LEU A 35 -4.97 11.20 -6.73
CA LEU A 35 -5.72 11.87 -5.68
C LEU A 35 -5.75 13.39 -5.93
N ALA A 36 -6.94 13.94 -6.12
CA ALA A 36 -7.13 15.36 -6.37
C ALA A 36 -6.62 16.24 -5.21
N ALA A 37 -6.30 17.50 -5.51
CA ALA A 37 -5.99 18.52 -4.52
C ALA A 37 -7.07 18.59 -3.43
N GLY A 38 -6.67 18.58 -2.16
CA GLY A 38 -7.57 18.59 -1.00
C GLY A 38 -8.41 17.31 -0.82
N GLY A 39 -8.24 16.29 -1.67
CA GLY A 39 -8.99 15.04 -1.61
C GLY A 39 -8.44 14.04 -0.60
N SER A 40 -9.22 12.99 -0.32
CA SER A 40 -8.78 11.86 0.48
C SER A 40 -9.22 10.51 -0.10
N PHE A 41 -8.51 9.46 0.32
CA PHE A 41 -8.94 8.07 0.25
C PHE A 41 -9.22 7.53 1.64
N GLU A 42 -10.28 6.75 1.77
CA GLU A 42 -10.55 5.91 2.93
C GLU A 42 -10.08 4.50 2.60
N LEU A 43 -9.30 3.91 3.49
CA LEU A 43 -8.74 2.57 3.32
C LEU A 43 -9.36 1.62 4.34
N GLU A 44 -9.85 0.49 3.87
CA GLU A 44 -10.16 -0.66 4.71
C GLU A 44 -9.10 -1.73 4.53
N ILE A 45 -8.43 -2.10 5.61
CA ILE A 45 -7.35 -3.08 5.62
C ILE A 45 -7.82 -4.32 6.36
N GLU A 46 -7.66 -5.48 5.73
CA GLU A 46 -7.87 -6.78 6.37
C GLU A 46 -6.55 -7.55 6.39
N SER A 47 -6.27 -8.31 7.45
CA SER A 47 -5.04 -9.10 7.56
C SER A 47 -5.22 -10.31 8.47
N GLU A 48 -4.34 -11.30 8.30
CA GLU A 48 -4.28 -12.50 9.15
C GLU A 48 -3.32 -12.31 10.35
N ILE A 49 -2.49 -11.26 10.30
CA ILE A 49 -1.52 -10.93 11.33
C ILE A 49 -1.64 -9.46 11.74
N GLU A 50 -1.12 -9.13 12.93
CA GLU A 50 -0.95 -7.75 13.32
C GLU A 50 0.15 -7.07 12.48
N GLY A 51 -0.06 -5.81 12.16
CA GLY A 51 0.85 -4.98 11.40
C GLY A 51 0.26 -3.60 11.18
N GLN A 52 1.00 -2.72 10.53
CA GLN A 52 0.60 -1.33 10.31
C GLN A 52 0.94 -0.93 8.88
N ILE A 53 0.08 -0.12 8.28
CA ILE A 53 0.42 0.56 7.03
C ILE A 53 1.40 1.70 7.31
N GLU A 54 2.31 1.95 6.38
CA GLU A 54 3.17 3.13 6.40
C GLU A 54 2.72 4.09 5.29
N ILE A 55 2.50 5.35 5.63
CA ILE A 55 2.17 6.40 4.64
C ILE A 55 3.38 7.34 4.57
N VAL A 56 3.95 7.49 3.37
CA VAL A 56 5.11 8.33 3.11
C VAL A 56 4.74 9.36 2.05
N GLU A 57 4.90 10.63 2.39
CA GLU A 57 4.66 11.74 1.48
C GLU A 57 5.96 12.20 0.82
N SER A 58 5.95 12.37 -0.51
CA SER A 58 6.97 13.08 -1.29
C SER A 58 6.39 14.40 -1.84
N ASN A 59 7.20 15.16 -2.59
CA ASN A 59 6.72 16.41 -3.19
C ASN A 59 5.63 16.17 -4.24
N ASP A 60 5.72 15.06 -4.97
CA ASP A 60 4.95 14.73 -6.17
C ASP A 60 4.02 13.52 -6.00
N SER A 61 4.17 12.75 -4.92
CA SER A 61 3.39 11.54 -4.70
C SER A 61 3.17 11.24 -3.22
N ILE A 62 2.28 10.29 -2.94
CA ILE A 62 2.13 9.65 -1.64
C ILE A 62 2.30 8.14 -1.86
N ALA A 63 3.01 7.47 -0.98
CA ALA A 63 3.14 6.02 -1.01
C ALA A 63 2.52 5.41 0.24
N VAL A 64 1.67 4.41 0.04
CA VAL A 64 1.04 3.59 1.06
C VAL A 64 1.68 2.22 0.98
N TYR A 65 2.49 1.88 1.97
CA TYR A 65 3.08 0.57 2.11
C TYR A 65 2.23 -0.26 3.04
N SER A 66 1.75 -1.39 2.53
CA SER A 66 1.07 -2.38 3.34
C SER A 66 2.06 -3.27 4.09
N PHE A 67 1.56 -4.32 4.74
CA PHE A 67 2.35 -5.31 5.45
C PHE A 67 1.93 -6.74 5.05
N PRO A 68 2.67 -7.79 5.40
CA PRO A 68 2.34 -9.14 4.96
C PRO A 68 0.93 -9.60 5.37
N THR A 69 0.34 -10.42 4.51
CA THR A 69 -1.02 -10.98 4.58
C THR A 69 -2.15 -9.96 4.49
N SER A 70 -1.83 -8.67 4.45
CA SER A 70 -2.83 -7.62 4.35
C SER A 70 -3.39 -7.48 2.93
N THR A 71 -4.64 -7.02 2.87
CA THR A 71 -5.33 -6.57 1.66
C THR A 71 -5.92 -5.19 1.91
N ILE A 72 -6.06 -4.38 0.87
CA ILE A 72 -6.58 -3.02 0.98
C ILE A 72 -7.75 -2.81 0.03
N LYS A 73 -8.88 -2.36 0.56
CA LYS A 73 -9.94 -1.74 -0.25
C LYS A 73 -9.79 -0.23 -0.19
N ILE A 74 -9.89 0.41 -1.35
CA ILE A 74 -9.70 1.85 -1.50
C ILE A 74 -11.04 2.47 -1.82
N PHE A 75 -11.46 3.44 -1.01
CA PHE A 75 -12.70 4.16 -1.18
C PHE A 75 -12.45 5.65 -1.42
N ARG A 76 -13.31 6.24 -2.25
CA ARG A 76 -13.39 7.69 -2.47
C ARG A 76 -14.83 8.12 -2.32
N ASN A 77 -15.11 9.04 -1.39
CA ASN A 77 -16.47 9.52 -1.10
C ASN A 77 -17.46 8.37 -0.83
N GLY A 78 -17.03 7.38 -0.04
CA GLY A 78 -17.82 6.18 0.29
C GLY A 78 -18.01 5.17 -0.84
N SER A 79 -17.46 5.41 -2.04
CA SER A 79 -17.51 4.46 -3.17
C SER A 79 -16.20 3.68 -3.27
N LEU A 80 -16.28 2.35 -3.36
CA LEU A 80 -15.13 1.49 -3.62
C LEU A 80 -14.59 1.79 -5.03
N ILE A 81 -13.31 2.14 -5.12
CA ILE A 81 -12.64 2.41 -6.39
C ILE A 81 -11.63 1.32 -6.78
N ASP A 82 -11.13 0.55 -5.81
CA ASP A 82 -10.24 -0.58 -6.07
C ASP A 82 -10.20 -1.56 -4.88
N ASP A 83 -9.85 -2.81 -5.15
CA ASP A 83 -9.73 -3.90 -4.18
C ASP A 83 -8.43 -4.69 -4.39
N LEU A 84 -7.41 -4.34 -3.59
CA LEU A 84 -6.10 -4.97 -3.59
C LEU A 84 -6.11 -6.22 -2.71
N ASN A 85 -6.81 -7.26 -3.18
CA ASN A 85 -7.08 -8.48 -2.43
C ASN A 85 -6.00 -9.58 -2.54
N VAL A 86 -4.94 -9.33 -3.30
CA VAL A 86 -3.81 -10.27 -3.43
C VAL A 86 -2.89 -10.11 -2.23
N LYS A 87 -2.91 -11.09 -1.32
CA LYS A 87 -2.08 -11.09 -0.12
C LYS A 87 -0.60 -11.25 -0.46
N PHE A 88 0.23 -10.41 0.13
CA PHE A 88 1.68 -10.57 0.09
C PHE A 88 2.12 -11.56 1.19
N PRO A 89 2.78 -12.69 0.87
CA PRO A 89 3.06 -13.72 1.87
C PRO A 89 4.18 -13.31 2.84
N VAL A 90 4.05 -13.66 4.12
CA VAL A 90 5.07 -13.41 5.16
C VAL A 90 6.43 -13.96 4.75
N ALA A 91 6.46 -15.15 4.15
CA ALA A 91 7.69 -15.82 3.72
C ALA A 91 8.46 -15.08 2.61
N ALA A 92 7.83 -14.12 1.92
CA ALA A 92 8.51 -13.29 0.92
C ALA A 92 9.18 -12.05 1.53
N MET A 93 8.93 -11.75 2.82
CA MET A 93 9.63 -10.66 3.50
C MET A 93 11.02 -11.10 3.94
N PRO A 94 12.07 -10.32 3.62
CA PRO A 94 13.35 -10.44 4.29
C PRO A 94 13.19 -10.21 5.80
N ASN A 95 13.94 -10.96 6.61
CA ASN A 95 13.89 -10.83 8.06
C ASN A 95 14.19 -9.38 8.48
N ASN A 96 13.37 -8.85 9.38
CA ASN A 96 13.49 -7.51 9.95
C ASN A 96 13.40 -6.35 8.94
N MET A 97 12.82 -6.57 7.76
CA MET A 97 12.50 -5.47 6.84
C MET A 97 11.00 -5.15 6.87
N SER A 98 10.67 -3.87 6.76
CA SER A 98 9.32 -3.43 6.40
C SER A 98 9.09 -3.53 4.89
N THR A 99 7.83 -3.50 4.45
CA THR A 99 7.50 -3.52 3.01
C THR A 99 8.09 -2.29 2.30
N LYS A 100 8.14 -1.13 2.97
CA LYS A 100 8.82 0.06 2.44
C LYS A 100 10.30 -0.19 2.19
N GLU A 101 11.01 -0.78 3.16
CA GLU A 101 12.44 -1.08 3.03
C GLU A 101 12.69 -2.09 1.91
N MET A 102 11.87 -3.14 1.82
CA MET A 102 11.96 -4.13 0.76
C MET A 102 11.73 -3.51 -0.63
N ILE A 103 10.67 -2.72 -0.80
CA ILE A 103 10.35 -2.05 -2.07
C ILE A 103 11.46 -1.05 -2.45
N GLY A 104 11.95 -0.28 -1.48
CA GLY A 104 13.09 0.62 -1.68
C GLY A 104 14.35 -0.11 -2.12
N PHE A 105 14.66 -1.26 -1.51
CA PHE A 105 15.82 -2.08 -1.87
C PHE A 105 15.70 -2.71 -3.26
N LEU A 106 14.52 -3.24 -3.62
CA LEU A 106 14.33 -3.97 -4.87
C LEU A 106 14.09 -3.08 -6.08
N PHE A 107 13.41 -1.95 -5.88
CA PHE A 107 12.88 -1.13 -6.97
C PHE A 107 13.30 0.35 -6.87
N GLY A 108 14.04 0.73 -5.83
CA GLY A 108 14.48 2.11 -5.60
C GLY A 108 13.39 3.03 -5.04
N GLY A 109 12.16 2.55 -4.87
CA GLY A 109 11.04 3.34 -4.39
C GLY A 109 9.70 2.98 -5.05
N PRO A 110 8.61 3.65 -4.65
CA PRO A 110 7.27 3.41 -5.18
C PRO A 110 7.17 3.92 -6.61
N GLY A 111 6.50 3.16 -7.49
CA GLY A 111 6.26 3.56 -8.88
C GLY A 111 7.50 3.64 -9.79
N LEU A 112 8.69 3.28 -9.31
CA LEU A 112 9.88 3.22 -10.14
C LEU A 112 9.93 1.89 -10.92
N PRO A 113 10.45 1.90 -12.17
CA PRO A 113 10.67 0.66 -12.91
C PRO A 113 11.56 -0.29 -12.14
N ARG A 114 11.30 -1.59 -12.22
CA ARG A 114 12.29 -2.58 -11.77
C ARG A 114 13.59 -2.33 -12.54
N PRO A 115 14.77 -2.42 -11.90
CA PRO A 115 16.03 -2.48 -12.64
C PRO A 115 15.90 -3.54 -13.73
N SER A 116 16.33 -3.21 -14.95
CA SER A 116 16.29 -4.20 -16.03
C SER A 116 17.23 -5.35 -15.66
N GLN A 117 16.94 -6.58 -16.10
CA GLN A 117 17.82 -7.72 -15.84
C GLN A 117 19.25 -7.52 -16.38
N ASP A 118 19.44 -6.54 -17.27
CA ASP A 118 20.72 -6.18 -17.88
C ASP A 118 21.56 -5.21 -17.00
N ASP A 119 21.00 -4.69 -15.90
CA ASP A 119 21.67 -3.75 -14.99
C ASP A 119 22.29 -4.44 -13.73
N MET A 120 22.26 -5.77 -13.64
CA MET A 120 22.81 -6.57 -12.53
C MET A 120 23.98 -7.49 -12.93
#